data_AF-A0A6B0ZGZ2-F1
#
_entry.id   AF-A0A6B0ZGZ2-F1
#
_cell.length_a   1.000
_cell.length_b   1.000
_cell.length_c   1.000
_cell.angle_alpha   90.00
_cell.angle_beta   90.00
_cell.angle_gamma   90.00
#
_symmetry.space_group_name_H-M   'P 1'
#
loop_
_entity.id
_entity.type
_entity.pdbx_description
1 polymer ?
#
loop_
_entity_poly.entity_id
_entity_poly.type
_entity_poly.pdbx_seq_one_letter_code
_entity_poly.pdbx_strand_id
1 'polypeptide(L)'
;MTSKPPAPAIGARTHSRRDCESVSDVLAAVAGGDRAYRPAELDHLSSCLRCRVEESRYRRLMDAMRLMRDAPVPADSRLESQILVHLDRYGHRRAWDTRPRFAATVAAGAAAAAGLIAFTARHRRAARLAS
;
A
#
# COMPACT_ATOMS: atom_id res chain seq x y z
N MET A 1 -6.54 62.82 19.44
CA MET A 1 -5.45 61.96 18.93
C MET A 1 -6.07 60.73 18.29
N THR A 2 -6.57 60.86 17.06
CA THR A 2 -7.24 59.78 16.31
C THR A 2 -6.25 59.23 15.29
N SER A 3 -5.51 58.19 15.67
CA SER A 3 -4.64 57.49 14.71
C SER A 3 -5.50 56.73 13.71
N LYS A 4 -5.42 57.14 12.45
CA LYS A 4 -5.92 56.43 11.27
C LYS A 4 -5.38 54.99 11.28
N PRO A 5 -6.22 53.94 11.18
CA PRO A 5 -5.74 52.57 11.13
C PRO A 5 -4.85 52.39 9.88
N PRO A 6 -3.75 51.63 9.98
CA PRO A 6 -2.90 51.35 8.83
C PRO A 6 -3.71 50.62 7.76
N ALA A 7 -3.59 51.08 6.51
CA ALA A 7 -4.24 50.45 5.37
C ALA A 7 -3.82 48.97 5.29
N PRO A 8 -4.74 48.03 5.00
CA PRO A 8 -4.37 46.64 4.83
C PRO A 8 -3.36 46.53 3.69
N ALA A 9 -2.28 45.78 3.89
CA ALA A 9 -1.27 45.53 2.86
C ALA A 9 -1.96 44.87 1.65
N ILE A 10 -2.16 45.63 0.59
CA ILE A 10 -2.76 45.19 -0.68
C ILE A 10 -1.69 44.38 -1.42
N GLY A 11 -1.59 43.11 -1.02
CA GLY A 11 -0.86 42.05 -1.70
C GLY A 11 -1.58 40.71 -1.58
N ALA A 12 -2.88 40.75 -1.23
CA ALA A 12 -3.71 39.55 -1.15
C ALA A 12 -3.86 38.99 -2.56
N ARG A 13 -2.96 38.05 -2.91
CA ARG A 13 -3.10 37.21 -4.09
C ARG A 13 -4.49 36.57 -4.02
N THR A 14 -5.38 37.02 -4.89
CA THR A 14 -6.72 36.47 -5.01
C THR A 14 -6.58 35.11 -5.68
N HIS A 15 -6.57 34.05 -4.87
CA HIS A 15 -6.64 32.69 -5.38
C HIS A 15 -8.01 32.42 -5.96
N SER A 16 -8.07 31.90 -7.19
CA SER A 16 -9.35 31.54 -7.77
C SER A 16 -9.93 30.32 -7.06
N ARG A 17 -11.26 30.20 -7.05
CA ARG A 17 -11.93 29.02 -6.49
C ARG A 17 -11.50 27.73 -7.20
N ARG A 18 -11.29 27.80 -8.53
CA ARG A 18 -10.86 26.64 -9.34
C ARG A 18 -9.47 26.16 -8.94
N ASP A 19 -8.55 27.07 -8.64
CA ASP A 19 -7.20 26.69 -8.20
C ASP A 19 -7.26 25.98 -6.85
N CYS A 20 -8.05 26.50 -5.90
CA CYS A 20 -8.26 25.85 -4.61
C CYS A 20 -8.87 24.45 -4.76
N GLU A 21 -9.85 24.28 -5.65
CA GLU A 21 -10.55 23.03 -5.91
C GLU A 21 -9.63 21.99 -6.58
N SER A 22 -8.71 22.43 -7.43
CA SER A 22 -7.69 21.52 -7.99
C SER A 22 -6.71 21.01 -6.93
N VAL A 23 -6.46 21.78 -5.87
CA VAL A 23 -5.54 21.44 -4.79
C VAL A 23 -6.22 20.61 -3.69
N SER A 24 -7.54 20.66 -3.52
CA SER A 24 -8.22 19.92 -2.45
C SER A 24 -8.04 18.41 -2.54
N ASP A 25 -8.13 17.84 -3.74
CA ASP A 25 -7.92 16.39 -3.94
C ASP A 25 -6.48 15.98 -3.61
N VAL A 26 -5.55 16.88 -3.91
CA VAL A 26 -4.13 16.72 -3.58
C VAL A 26 -3.91 16.72 -2.08
N LEU A 27 -4.56 17.64 -1.35
CA LEU A 27 -4.45 17.72 0.11
C LEU A 27 -4.86 16.41 0.77
N ALA A 28 -5.95 15.79 0.29
CA ALA A 28 -6.42 14.51 0.79
C ALA A 28 -5.41 13.38 0.51
N ALA A 29 -4.93 13.27 -0.73
CA ALA A 29 -3.95 12.25 -1.12
C ALA A 29 -2.63 12.36 -0.35
N VAL A 30 -2.14 13.58 -0.13
CA VAL A 30 -0.90 13.81 0.64
C VAL A 30 -1.12 13.52 2.13
N ALA A 31 -2.26 13.91 2.70
CA ALA A 31 -2.58 13.59 4.09
C ALA A 31 -2.70 12.08 4.34
N GLY A 32 -3.24 11.33 3.36
CA GLY A 32 -3.30 9.87 3.38
C GLY A 32 -1.95 9.17 3.17
N GLY A 33 -0.93 9.90 2.70
CA GLY A 33 0.39 9.35 2.39
C GLY A 33 0.49 8.71 0.99
N ASP A 34 -0.49 8.93 0.11
CA ASP A 34 -0.52 8.35 -1.24
C ASP A 34 0.48 9.02 -2.19
N ARG A 35 0.85 10.28 -1.92
CA ARG A 35 1.88 11.02 -2.66
C ARG A 35 2.44 12.21 -1.87
N ALA A 36 3.49 12.84 -2.41
CA ALA A 36 4.02 14.12 -1.93
C ALA A 36 3.48 15.31 -2.74
N TYR A 37 3.63 16.53 -2.20
CA TYR A 37 3.32 17.78 -2.92
C TYR A 37 4.32 18.04 -4.06
N ARG A 38 3.82 18.64 -5.14
CA ARG A 38 4.61 19.22 -6.22
C ARG A 38 4.94 20.70 -5.90
N PRO A 39 5.99 21.28 -6.51
CA PRO A 39 6.38 22.67 -6.24
C PRO A 39 5.24 23.69 -6.41
N ALA A 40 4.45 23.60 -7.48
CA ALA A 40 3.31 24.50 -7.71
C ALA A 40 2.23 24.41 -6.62
N GLU A 41 2.02 23.22 -6.05
CA GLU A 41 1.06 22.99 -4.97
C GLU A 41 1.58 23.61 -3.67
N LEU A 42 2.89 23.49 -3.40
CA LEU A 42 3.54 24.15 -2.27
C LEU A 42 3.50 25.67 -2.39
N ASP A 43 3.71 26.22 -3.58
CA ASP A 43 3.62 27.67 -3.82
C ASP A 43 2.20 28.19 -3.57
N HIS A 44 1.18 27.45 -4.01
CA HIS A 44 -0.21 27.77 -3.70
C HIS A 44 -0.48 27.70 -2.19
N LEU A 45 -0.07 26.62 -1.51
CA LEU A 45 -0.20 26.48 -0.05
C LEU A 45 0.56 27.56 0.71
N SER A 46 1.69 28.04 0.20
CA SER A 46 2.47 29.12 0.81
C SER A 46 1.73 30.47 0.84
N SER A 47 0.68 30.60 0.02
CA SER A 47 0.02 31.88 -0.21
C SER A 47 -1.51 31.84 0.00
N CYS A 48 -2.12 30.65 0.05
CA CYS A 48 -3.56 30.47 0.21
C CYS A 48 -3.93 30.01 1.63
N LEU A 49 -4.52 30.89 2.43
CA LEU A 49 -4.96 30.56 3.79
C LEU A 49 -6.06 29.51 3.84
N ARG A 50 -6.97 29.48 2.87
CA ARG A 50 -8.03 28.48 2.78
C ARG A 50 -7.44 27.07 2.68
N CYS A 51 -6.54 26.86 1.73
CA CYS A 51 -5.92 25.55 1.50
C CYS A 51 -5.05 25.10 2.69
N ARG A 52 -4.41 26.03 3.43
CA ARG A 52 -3.71 25.70 4.68
C ARG A 52 -4.64 25.21 5.78
N VAL A 53 -5.79 25.86 5.95
CA VAL A 53 -6.81 25.41 6.93
C VAL A 53 -7.31 24.02 6.55
N GLU A 54 -7.61 23.81 5.28
CA GLU A 54 -8.07 22.54 4.75
C GLU A 54 -7.03 21.42 4.91
N GLU A 55 -5.74 21.70 4.64
CA GLU A 55 -4.63 20.78 4.89
C GLU A 55 -4.58 20.35 6.37
N SER A 56 -4.67 21.32 7.29
CA SER A 56 -4.65 21.01 8.72
C SER A 56 -5.83 20.13 9.16
N ARG A 57 -6.99 20.29 8.50
CA ARG A 57 -8.18 19.48 8.75
C ARG A 57 -7.99 18.04 8.27
N TYR A 58 -7.43 17.86 7.06
CA TYR A 58 -7.12 16.52 6.54
C TYR A 58 -6.07 15.80 7.40
N ARG A 59 -5.02 16.48 7.85
CA ARG A 59 -4.02 15.89 8.74
C ARG A 59 -4.65 15.41 10.06
N ARG A 60 -5.45 16.25 10.71
CA ARG A 60 -6.16 15.87 11.95
C ARG A 60 -7.10 14.69 11.75
N LEU A 61 -7.80 14.64 10.62
CA LEU A 61 -8.66 13.52 10.28
C LEU A 61 -7.84 12.22 10.15
N MET A 62 -6.73 12.26 9.42
CA MET A 62 -5.87 11.09 9.24
C MET A 62 -5.19 10.65 10.54
N ASP A 63 -4.81 11.59 11.41
CA ASP A 63 -4.29 11.28 12.74
C ASP A 63 -5.35 10.60 13.61
N ALA A 64 -6.60 11.09 13.59
CA ALA A 64 -7.69 10.42 14.28
C ALA A 64 -7.95 9.01 13.74
N MET A 65 -7.90 8.82 12.42
CA MET A 65 -8.02 7.49 11.80
C MET A 65 -6.86 6.55 12.18
N ARG A 66 -5.63 7.07 12.25
CA ARG A 66 -4.46 6.30 12.73
C ARG A 66 -4.63 5.89 14.18
N LEU A 67 -5.06 6.80 15.05
CA LEU A 67 -5.33 6.48 16.46
C LEU A 67 -6.37 5.37 16.61
N MET A 68 -7.43 5.36 15.80
CA MET A 68 -8.41 4.27 15.83
C MET A 68 -7.86 2.95 15.30
N ARG A 69 -6.99 2.99 14.28
CA ARG A 69 -6.34 1.80 13.72
C ARG A 69 -5.37 1.16 14.71
N ASP A 70 -4.59 2.00 15.38
CA ASP A 70 -3.52 1.57 16.28
C ASP A 70 -4.04 1.34 17.72
N ALA A 71 -5.31 1.65 17.97
CA ALA A 71 -5.96 1.35 19.24
C ALA A 71 -5.83 -0.15 19.53
N PRO A 72 -5.26 -0.54 20.68
CA PRO A 72 -5.07 -1.93 21.01
C PRO A 72 -6.43 -2.61 21.16
N VAL A 73 -6.77 -3.45 20.19
CA VAL A 73 -7.92 -4.33 20.29
C VAL A 73 -7.49 -5.53 21.13
N PRO A 74 -8.19 -5.85 22.24
CA PRO A 74 -7.91 -7.07 22.98
C PRO A 74 -8.15 -8.26 22.04
N ALA A 75 -7.06 -8.92 21.63
CA ALA A 75 -7.14 -10.12 20.82
C ALA A 75 -7.64 -11.28 21.70
N ASP A 76 -8.78 -11.85 21.37
CA ASP A 76 -9.19 -13.12 21.97
C ASP A 76 -8.17 -14.19 21.56
N SER A 77 -7.53 -14.82 22.55
CA SER A 77 -6.60 -15.94 22.36
C SER A 77 -7.17 -17.09 21.52
N ARG A 78 -8.50 -17.21 21.42
CA ARG A 78 -9.20 -18.22 20.62
C ARG A 78 -9.52 -17.75 19.20
N LEU A 79 -9.28 -16.49 18.86
CA LEU A 79 -9.63 -15.94 17.55
C LEU A 79 -8.84 -16.64 16.44
N GLU A 80 -7.56 -16.95 16.68
CA GLU A 80 -6.72 -17.68 15.73
C GLU A 80 -7.30 -19.07 15.43
N SER A 81 -7.65 -19.85 16.46
CA SER A 81 -8.23 -21.18 16.27
C SER A 81 -9.60 -21.12 15.61
N GLN A 82 -10.43 -20.12 15.92
CA GLN A 82 -11.71 -19.88 15.24
C GLN A 82 -11.53 -19.53 13.76
N ILE A 83 -10.55 -18.68 13.42
CA ILE A 83 -10.22 -18.34 12.03
C ILE A 83 -9.78 -19.60 11.28
N LEU A 84 -8.90 -20.41 11.87
CA LEU A 84 -8.43 -21.65 11.24
C LEU A 84 -9.57 -22.64 11.02
N VAL A 85 -10.47 -22.83 11.99
CA VAL A 85 -11.66 -23.67 11.84
C VAL A 85 -12.59 -23.15 10.73
N HIS A 86 -12.75 -21.83 10.62
CA HIS A 86 -13.53 -21.24 9.53
C HIS A 86 -12.86 -21.42 8.17
N LEU A 87 -11.56 -21.16 8.06
CA LEU A 87 -10.80 -21.35 6.83
C LEU A 87 -10.79 -22.81 6.39
N ASP A 88 -10.67 -23.77 7.31
CA ASP A 88 -10.77 -25.19 7.03
C ASP A 88 -12.15 -25.56 6.47
N ARG A 89 -13.22 -25.09 7.13
CA ARG A 89 -14.61 -25.32 6.71
C ARG A 89 -14.94 -24.75 5.33
N TYR A 90 -14.35 -23.62 4.94
CA TYR A 90 -14.54 -23.02 3.61
C TYR A 90 -13.54 -23.53 2.56
N GLY A 91 -12.32 -23.86 2.99
CA GLY A 91 -11.27 -24.45 2.16
C GLY A 91 -11.66 -25.83 1.65
N HIS A 92 -12.33 -26.64 2.48
CA HIS A 92 -12.84 -27.95 2.07
C HIS A 92 -13.93 -27.87 1.00
N ARG A 93 -14.82 -26.86 1.02
CA ARG A 93 -15.81 -26.66 -0.05
C ARG A 93 -15.15 -26.34 -1.39
N ARG A 94 -14.10 -25.51 -1.38
CA ARG A 94 -13.37 -25.16 -2.60
C ARG A 94 -12.51 -26.32 -3.11
N ALA A 95 -11.91 -27.11 -2.21
CA ALA A 95 -11.11 -28.29 -2.56
C ALA A 95 -11.95 -29.41 -3.23
N TRP A 96 -13.26 -29.48 -2.98
CA TRP A 96 -14.15 -30.41 -3.67
C TRP A 96 -14.68 -29.89 -5.01
N ASP A 97 -14.85 -28.57 -5.16
CA ASP A 97 -15.25 -27.94 -6.44
C ASP A 97 -14.08 -27.81 -7.42
N THR A 98 -12.87 -27.59 -6.90
CA THR A 98 -11.64 -27.78 -7.67
C THR A 98 -11.17 -29.22 -7.47
N ARG A 99 -11.94 -30.19 -7.95
CA ARG A 99 -11.32 -31.42 -8.43
C ARG A 99 -10.43 -31.02 -9.61
N PRO A 100 -9.09 -31.04 -9.49
CA PRO A 100 -8.31 -30.96 -10.71
C PRO A 100 -8.62 -32.23 -11.49
N ARG A 101 -9.06 -32.10 -12.74
CA ARG A 101 -8.95 -33.18 -13.75
C ARG A 101 -7.47 -33.48 -14.07
N PHE A 102 -6.60 -33.51 -13.06
CA PHE A 102 -5.19 -33.87 -13.15
C PHE A 102 -4.88 -35.04 -12.21
N ALA A 103 -5.81 -35.99 -12.12
CA ALA A 103 -5.56 -37.31 -11.54
C ALA A 103 -5.50 -38.37 -12.64
N ALA A 104 -4.77 -38.12 -13.74
CA ALA A 104 -4.35 -39.17 -14.70
C ALA A 104 -3.34 -38.66 -15.75
N THR A 105 -2.15 -38.16 -15.36
CA THR A 105 -0.93 -38.25 -16.21
C THR A 105 0.33 -38.06 -15.35
N VAL A 106 0.49 -38.87 -14.29
CA VAL A 106 1.81 -39.08 -13.68
C VAL A 106 2.11 -40.58 -13.63
N ALA A 107 2.02 -41.23 -14.79
CA ALA A 107 2.53 -42.58 -15.00
C ALA A 107 3.45 -42.69 -16.24
N ALA A 108 4.00 -41.57 -16.73
CA ALA A 108 4.96 -41.58 -17.84
C ALA A 108 5.98 -40.41 -17.77
N GLY A 109 6.60 -40.20 -16.61
CA GLY A 109 7.60 -39.14 -16.44
C GLY A 109 8.67 -39.39 -15.39
N ALA A 110 8.70 -40.56 -14.74
CA ALA A 110 9.72 -40.90 -13.74
C ALA A 110 11.07 -41.33 -14.36
N ALA A 111 11.20 -41.36 -15.70
CA ALA A 111 12.42 -41.81 -16.38
C ALA A 111 13.35 -40.67 -16.89
N ALA A 112 12.91 -39.41 -16.91
CA ALA A 112 13.72 -38.31 -17.48
C ALA A 112 14.59 -37.57 -16.46
N ALA A 113 14.28 -37.63 -15.16
CA ALA A 113 14.99 -36.85 -14.14
C ALA A 113 16.28 -37.53 -13.60
N ALA A 114 16.41 -38.86 -13.72
CA ALA A 114 17.58 -39.58 -13.23
C ALA A 114 18.83 -39.42 -14.14
N GLY A 115 18.63 -39.19 -15.45
CA GLY A 115 19.73 -39.03 -16.41
C GLY A 115 20.50 -37.72 -16.26
N LEU A 116 19.82 -36.63 -15.86
CA LEU A 116 20.41 -35.29 -15.73
C LEU A 116 21.35 -35.16 -14.52
N ILE A 117 21.07 -35.89 -13.43
CA ILE A 117 21.93 -35.91 -12.25
C ILE A 117 23.19 -36.76 -12.50
N ALA A 118 23.06 -37.88 -13.22
CA ALA A 118 24.21 -38.73 -13.56
C ALA A 118 25.15 -38.08 -14.60
N PHE A 119 24.61 -37.33 -15.57
CA PHE A 119 25.41 -36.66 -16.61
C PHE A 119 26.26 -35.51 -16.03
N THR A 120 25.69 -34.72 -15.12
CA THR A 120 26.40 -33.61 -14.45
C THR A 120 27.45 -34.09 -13.44
N ALA A 121 27.24 -35.23 -12.79
CA ALA A 121 28.23 -35.85 -11.90
C ALA A 121 29.45 -36.43 -12.66
N ARG A 122 29.25 -36.97 -13.87
CA ARG A 122 30.35 -37.55 -14.67
C ARG A 122 31.28 -36.49 -15.26
N HIS A 123 30.75 -35.34 -15.69
CA HIS A 123 31.55 -34.22 -16.21
C HIS A 123 32.47 -33.60 -15.15
N ARG A 124 32.02 -33.52 -13.89
CA ARG A 124 32.84 -32.98 -12.79
C ARG A 124 33.98 -33.89 -12.36
N ARG A 125 33.85 -35.21 -12.54
CA ARG A 125 34.93 -36.17 -12.27
C ARG A 125 35.97 -36.21 -13.38
N ALA A 126 35.56 -36.11 -14.65
CA ALA A 126 36.49 -36.06 -15.78
C ALA A 126 37.37 -34.80 -15.76
N ALA A 127 36.81 -33.64 -15.38
CA ALA A 127 37.56 -32.39 -15.27
C ALA A 127 38.60 -32.36 -14.13
N ARG A 128 38.45 -33.22 -13.10
CA ARG A 128 39.41 -33.32 -11.98
C ARG A 128 40.54 -34.34 -12.20
N LEU A 129 40.44 -35.17 -13.23
CA LEU A 129 41.49 -36.13 -13.61
C LEU A 129 42.38 -35.59 -14.75
N ALA A 130 42.02 -34.43 -15.31
CA ALA A 130 42.75 -33.74 -16.37
C ALA A 130 43.51 -32.49 -15.85
N SER A 131 43.56 -32.30 -14.53
CA SER A 131 44.40 -31.32 -13.81
C SER A 131 45.43 -32.05 -12.96
#